data_AF-A0A4U0VW61-F1
#
_entry.id   AF-A0A4U0VW61-F1
#
_cell.length_a   1.000
_cell.length_b   1.000
_cell.length_c   1.000
_cell.angle_alpha   90.00
_cell.angle_beta   90.00
_cell.angle_gamma   90.00
#
_symmetry.space_group_name_H-M   'P 1'
#
loop_
_entity.id
_entity.type
_entity.pdbx_description
1 polymer ?
#
loop_
_entity_poly.entity_id
_entity_poly.type
_entity_poly.pdbx_seq_one_letter_code
_entity_poly.pdbx_strand_id
1 'polypeptide(L)'
;MSSSMSNVPQQFRAAQFTKEGGDLELRETRMKDPRPEEMVIRVCASGLNSTSDQILRGDRLVGIDMPVTPGQAVVGQVVKAAQRGDSKMREGEHVAGPSVTPEPCSGA
;
A
#
# COMPACT_ATOMS: atom_id res chain seq x y z
N MET A 1 21.73 1.72 -24.82
CA MET A 1 20.40 1.35 -24.30
C MET A 1 20.37 1.73 -22.83
N SER A 2 19.82 2.89 -22.50
CA SER A 2 19.80 3.40 -21.12
C SER A 2 18.56 2.83 -20.44
N SER A 3 18.76 1.87 -19.54
CA SER A 3 17.72 1.36 -18.66
C SER A 3 17.16 2.53 -17.86
N SER A 4 15.87 2.82 -18.03
CA SER A 4 15.14 3.75 -17.16
C SER A 4 15.18 3.19 -15.75
N MET A 5 16.13 3.67 -14.93
CA MET A 5 16.10 3.51 -13.48
C MET A 5 14.74 4.00 -13.01
N SER A 6 13.86 3.07 -12.62
CA SER A 6 12.54 3.33 -12.10
C SER A 6 12.69 4.31 -10.94
N ASN A 7 12.26 5.56 -11.12
CA ASN A 7 12.43 6.65 -10.17
C ASN A 7 11.40 6.52 -9.03
N VAL A 8 11.36 5.34 -8.41
CA VAL A 8 10.45 5.04 -7.32
C VAL A 8 11.03 5.67 -6.05
N PRO A 9 10.31 6.60 -5.42
CA PRO A 9 10.85 7.33 -4.29
C PRO A 9 11.05 6.40 -3.10
N GLN A 10 12.19 6.53 -2.43
CA GLN A 10 12.54 5.75 -1.23
C GLN A 10 11.70 6.14 -0.01
N GLN A 11 11.00 7.29 -0.08
CA GLN A 11 10.14 7.80 0.97
C GLN A 11 8.87 8.38 0.35
N PHE A 12 7.74 8.21 1.02
CA PHE A 12 6.44 8.72 0.59
C PHE A 12 5.63 9.20 1.79
N ARG A 13 4.60 10.00 1.54
CA ARG A 13 3.68 10.44 2.60
C ARG A 13 2.50 9.48 2.68
N ALA A 14 2.18 9.03 3.89
CA ALA A 14 1.05 8.17 4.17
C ALA A 14 0.24 8.75 5.34
N ALA A 15 -1.09 8.73 5.24
CA ALA A 15 -1.95 8.94 6.40
C ALA A 15 -2.01 7.62 7.17
N GLN A 16 -1.61 7.60 8.45
CA GLN A 16 -1.47 6.37 9.22
C GLN A 16 -2.11 6.50 10.59
N PHE A 17 -2.71 5.40 11.07
CA PHE A 17 -3.00 5.27 12.49
C PHE A 17 -1.70 4.82 13.19
N THR A 18 -1.26 5.59 14.17
CA THR A 18 -0.01 5.35 14.92
C THR A 18 -0.25 4.61 16.23
N LYS A 19 -1.49 4.62 16.71
CA LYS A 19 -1.97 3.98 17.93
C LYS A 19 -3.45 3.65 17.77
N GLU A 20 -3.90 2.61 18.46
CA GLU A 20 -5.31 2.22 18.50
C GLU A 20 -6.18 3.37 19.02
N GLY A 21 -7.35 3.54 18.41
CA GLY A 21 -8.28 4.65 18.71
C GLY A 21 -7.76 6.04 18.35
N GLY A 22 -6.54 6.15 17.80
CA GLY A 22 -5.94 7.42 17.39
C GLY A 22 -6.58 8.03 16.14
N ASP A 23 -6.20 9.26 15.85
CA ASP A 23 -6.57 9.92 14.60
C ASP A 23 -5.52 9.63 13.53
N LEU A 24 -5.88 9.87 12.26
CA LEU A 24 -4.94 9.73 11.15
C LEU A 24 -3.89 10.83 11.18
N GLU A 25 -2.63 10.42 11.18
CA GLU A 25 -1.49 11.32 11.10
C GLU A 25 -0.82 11.21 9.74
N LEU A 26 -0.53 12.34 9.08
CA LEU A 26 0.26 12.34 7.87
C LEU A 26 1.74 12.20 8.24
N ARG A 27 2.36 11.07 7.85
CA ARG A 27 3.76 10.77 8.15
C ARG A 27 4.54 10.51 6.88
N GLU A 28 5.84 10.81 6.95
CA GLU A 28 6.81 10.34 5.96
C GLU A 28 7.22 8.91 6.31
N THR A 29 7.05 8.00 5.35
CA THR A 29 7.26 6.57 5.50
C THR A 29 8.30 6.11 4.49
N ARG A 30 9.23 5.26 4.94
CA ARG A 30 10.19 4.61 4.04
C ARG A 30 9.49 3.53 3.23
N MET A 31 9.75 3.52 1.93
CA MET A 31 9.29 2.45 1.06
C MET A 31 10.07 1.18 1.39
N LYS A 32 9.36 0.08 1.63
CA LYS A 32 9.94 -1.26 1.70
C LYS A 32 10.26 -1.72 0.27
N ASP A 33 11.34 -2.47 0.11
CA ASP A 33 11.62 -3.08 -1.18
C ASP A 33 10.51 -4.07 -1.54
N PRO A 34 9.85 -3.92 -2.71
CA PRO A 34 8.81 -4.84 -3.12
C PRO A 34 9.42 -6.21 -3.39
N ARG A 35 8.72 -7.26 -2.97
CA ARG A 35 9.08 -8.63 -3.31
C ARG A 35 9.01 -8.85 -4.82
N PRO A 36 9.70 -9.86 -5.39
CA PRO A 36 9.67 -10.13 -6.82
C PRO A 36 8.27 -10.31 -7.41
N GLU A 37 7.32 -10.82 -6.62
CA GLU A 37 5.91 -11.01 -6.98
C GLU A 37 5.03 -9.76 -6.82
N GLU A 38 5.55 -8.71 -6.20
CA GLU A 38 4.82 -7.48 -5.92
C GLU A 38 5.09 -6.39 -6.97
N MET A 39 4.09 -5.55 -7.19
CA MET A 39 4.20 -4.35 -8.03
C MET A 39 4.11 -3.09 -7.18
N VAL A 40 4.71 -2.00 -7.65
CA VAL A 40 4.60 -0.69 -7.02
C VAL A 40 3.65 0.17 -7.83
N ILE A 41 2.65 0.73 -7.16
CA ILE A 41 1.61 1.57 -7.75
C ILE A 41 1.74 2.97 -7.17
N ARG A 42 1.84 3.98 -8.03
CA ARG A 42 1.64 5.37 -7.64
C ARG A 42 0.14 5.61 -7.53
N VAL A 43 -0.33 5.75 -6.30
CA VAL A 43 -1.75 6.00 -6.00
C VAL A 43 -2.12 7.44 -6.40
N CYS A 44 -3.14 7.57 -7.23
CA CYS A 44 -3.72 8.86 -7.64
C CYS A 44 -4.93 9.21 -6.76
N ALA A 45 -5.72 8.21 -6.38
CA ALA A 45 -6.86 8.35 -5.48
C ALA A 45 -7.04 7.08 -4.64
N SER A 46 -7.54 7.24 -3.42
CA SER A 46 -7.90 6.14 -2.52
C SER A 46 -9.30 6.35 -1.99
N GLY A 47 -10.11 5.31 -2.01
CA GLY A 47 -11.43 5.25 -1.42
C GLY A 47 -11.34 4.89 0.06
N LEU A 48 -12.02 5.68 0.88
CA LEU A 48 -12.25 5.39 2.29
C LEU A 48 -13.56 4.61 2.43
N ASN A 49 -13.55 3.58 3.27
CA ASN A 49 -14.74 2.82 3.59
C ASN A 49 -14.92 2.85 5.10
N SER A 50 -16.07 3.36 5.55
CA SER A 50 -16.38 3.49 6.97
C SER A 50 -16.23 2.18 7.73
N THR A 51 -16.48 1.03 7.09
CA THR A 51 -16.33 -0.26 7.75
C THR A 51 -14.85 -0.58 8.01
N SER A 52 -13.96 -0.49 7.02
CA SER A 52 -12.54 -0.82 7.21
C SER A 52 -11.80 0.21 8.02
N ASP A 53 -12.10 1.49 7.84
CA ASP A 53 -11.34 2.56 8.47
C ASP A 53 -11.72 2.67 9.95
N GLN A 54 -12.99 2.44 10.29
CA GLN A 54 -13.42 2.32 11.69
C GLN A 54 -12.94 1.02 12.33
N ILE A 55 -12.78 -0.06 11.56
CA ILE A 55 -12.21 -1.31 12.05
C ILE A 55 -10.70 -1.18 12.29
N LEU A 56 -9.97 -0.44 11.44
CA LEU A 56 -8.54 -0.15 11.65
C LEU A 56 -8.32 0.87 12.78
N ARG A 57 -9.26 1.80 12.97
CA ARG A 57 -9.22 2.77 14.07
C ARG A 57 -9.65 2.17 15.40
N GLY A 58 -10.69 1.34 15.39
CA GLY A 58 -11.29 0.75 16.58
C GLY A 58 -10.58 -0.54 16.98
N ASP A 59 -10.53 -0.80 18.27
CA ASP A 59 -10.01 -2.01 18.94
C ASP A 59 -10.80 -3.30 18.62
N ARG A 60 -11.31 -3.44 17.38
CA ARG A 60 -12.12 -4.57 16.90
C ARG A 60 -11.33 -5.56 16.05
N LEU A 61 -10.10 -5.22 15.65
CA LEU A 61 -9.15 -6.14 15.04
C LEU A 61 -7.98 -6.34 15.99
N VAL A 62 -8.01 -7.45 16.74
CA VAL A 62 -6.91 -7.88 17.59
C VAL A 62 -5.72 -8.26 16.68
N GLY A 63 -4.56 -7.66 16.92
CA GLY A 63 -3.30 -8.06 16.28
C GLY A 63 -2.91 -7.27 15.03
N ILE A 64 -3.35 -6.02 14.86
CA ILE A 64 -2.77 -5.13 13.84
C ILE A 64 -1.50 -4.49 14.37
N ASP A 65 -0.39 -4.70 13.67
CA ASP A 65 0.84 -3.99 13.94
C ASP A 65 0.72 -2.53 13.48
N MET A 66 0.77 -1.61 14.43
CA MET A 66 0.86 -0.18 14.17
C MET A 66 2.31 0.23 13.81
N PRO A 67 2.52 1.22 12.92
CA PRO A 67 1.52 2.05 12.26
C PRO A 67 0.90 1.39 11.02
N VAL A 68 -0.41 1.58 10.83
CA VAL A 68 -1.16 1.04 9.69
C VAL A 68 -1.68 2.16 8.77
N THR A 69 -1.61 1.94 7.45
CA THR A 69 -2.15 2.87 6.44
C THR A 69 -3.50 2.34 5.96
N PRO A 70 -4.61 3.08 6.12
CA PRO A 70 -5.91 2.65 5.65
C PRO A 70 -6.06 2.83 4.13
N GLY A 71 -7.19 2.34 3.60
CA GLY A 71 -7.56 2.43 2.19
C GLY A 71 -7.78 1.04 1.60
N GLN A 72 -9.03 0.66 1.35
CA GLN A 72 -9.37 -0.64 0.77
C GLN A 72 -9.53 -0.62 -0.75
N ALA A 73 -9.49 0.56 -1.37
CA ALA A 73 -9.65 0.71 -2.81
C ALA A 73 -8.74 1.83 -3.29
N VAL A 74 -7.83 1.53 -4.21
CA VAL A 74 -6.91 2.51 -4.80
C VAL A 74 -7.05 2.50 -6.31
N VAL A 75 -6.88 3.68 -6.90
CA VAL A 75 -6.69 3.86 -8.34
C VAL A 75 -5.35 4.55 -8.55
N GLY A 76 -4.55 4.02 -9.45
CA GLY A 76 -3.21 4.53 -9.67
C GLY A 76 -2.57 3.99 -10.93
N GLN A 77 -1.26 4.17 -11.01
CA GLN A 77 -0.43 3.76 -12.13
C GLN A 77 0.70 2.87 -11.68
N VAL A 78 0.96 1.78 -12.39
CA VAL A 78 2.11 0.90 -12.13
C VAL A 78 3.40 1.66 -12.43
N VAL A 79 4.25 1.85 -11.42
CA VAL A 79 5.57 2.49 -11.56
C VAL A 79 6.73 1.49 -11.50
N LYS A 80 6.44 0.28 -11.02
CA LYS A 80 7.34 -0.88 -11.09
C LYS A 80 6.51 -2.15 -11.20
N ALA A 81 6.65 -2.87 -12.30
CA ALA A 81 5.96 -4.13 -12.50
C ALA A 81 6.57 -5.25 -11.63
N ALA A 82 5.78 -6.28 -11.35
CA ALA A 82 6.28 -7.48 -10.70
C ALA A 82 7.34 -8.17 -11.59
N GLN A 83 8.41 -8.67 -10.98
CA GLN A 83 9.48 -9.39 -11.67
C GLN A 83 9.13 -10.87 -11.88
N ARG A 84 8.23 -11.42 -11.05
CA ARG A 84 7.81 -12.81 -11.06
C ARG A 84 6.29 -12.91 -10.86
N GLY A 85 5.69 -13.97 -11.38
CA GLY A 85 4.26 -14.26 -11.26
C GLY A 85 3.48 -14.01 -12.54
N ASP A 86 2.20 -14.37 -12.53
CA ASP A 86 1.32 -14.33 -13.72
C ASP A 86 0.66 -12.96 -13.94
N SER A 87 1.11 -11.92 -13.22
CA SER A 87 0.60 -10.56 -13.45
C SER A 87 1.00 -10.10 -14.85
N LYS A 88 0.00 -9.80 -15.67
CA LYS A 88 0.21 -9.26 -17.02
C LYS A 88 0.46 -7.75 -17.03
N MET A 89 0.46 -7.12 -15.85
CA MET A 89 0.53 -5.67 -15.70
C MET A 89 1.92 -5.12 -16.01
N ARG A 90 1.97 -3.99 -16.72
CA ARG A 90 3.20 -3.33 -17.16
C ARG A 90 3.38 -1.96 -16.53
N GLU A 91 4.62 -1.49 -16.47
CA GLU A 91 4.89 -0.10 -16.09
C GLU A 91 4.13 0.87 -17.00
N GLY A 92 3.49 1.87 -16.39
CA GLY A 92 2.66 2.86 -17.06
C GLY A 92 1.17 2.51 -17.14
N GLU A 93 0.77 1.26 -16.88
CA GLU A 93 -0.64 0.87 -16.91
C GLU A 93 -1.42 1.42 -15.71
N HIS A 94 -2.69 1.75 -15.95
CA HIS A 94 -3.61 2.21 -14.91
C HIS A 94 -4.30 1.01 -14.28
N VAL A 95 -4.34 1.00 -12.95
CA VAL A 95 -4.89 -0.10 -12.16
C VAL A 95 -5.87 0.44 -11.13
N ALA A 96 -6.91 -0.35 -10.87
CA ALA A 96 -7.86 -0.15 -9.79
C ALA A 96 -7.97 -1.47 -9.01
N GLY A 97 -7.84 -1.42 -7.69
CA GLY A 97 -7.84 -2.64 -6.88
C GLY A 97 -7.72 -2.35 -5.38
N PRO A 98 -7.70 -3.40 -4.54
CA PRO A 98 -7.48 -3.22 -3.12
C PRO A 98 -6.07 -2.72 -2.82
N SER A 99 -5.91 -1.82 -1.84
CA SER A 99 -4.59 -1.43 -1.36
C SER A 99 -3.96 -2.60 -0.61
N VAL A 100 -2.71 -2.93 -0.94
CA VAL A 100 -1.92 -3.96 -0.25
C VAL A 100 -0.75 -3.28 0.46
N THR A 101 -0.91 -2.91 1.72
CA THR A 101 0.25 -2.74 2.61
C THR A 101 0.71 -4.13 3.11
N PRO A 102 2.02 -4.40 3.21
CA PRO A 102 2.50 -5.76 3.44
C PRO A 102 2.23 -6.25 4.89
N GLU A 103 1.26 -7.18 4.98
CA GLU A 103 1.17 -8.48 5.71
C GLU A 103 1.34 -8.54 7.25
N PRO A 104 0.60 -9.45 7.92
CA PRO A 104 1.13 -10.81 8.06
C PRO A 104 0.21 -11.91 7.49
N CYS A 105 0.79 -12.78 6.65
CA CYS A 105 0.45 -14.21 6.62
C CYS A 105 0.55 -14.76 8.05
N SER A 106 -0.59 -14.95 8.70
CA SER A 106 -0.67 -15.83 9.86
C SER A 106 -0.90 -17.25 9.33
N GLY A 107 0.06 -18.12 9.64
CA GLY A 107 0.07 -19.51 9.23
C GLY A 107 -1.15 -20.30 9.71
N ALA A 108 -1.48 -21.31 8.91
CA ALA A 108 -2.12 -22.53 9.38
C ALA A 108 -1.06 -23.63 9.44
#